data_AF-A0A1X7TPJ5-F1
#
_entry.id   AF-A0A1X7TPJ5-F1
#
_cell.length_a   1.000
_cell.length_b   1.000
_cell.length_c   1.000
_cell.angle_alpha   90.00
_cell.angle_beta   90.00
_cell.angle_gamma   90.00
#
_symmetry.space_group_name_H-M   'P 1'
#
loop_
_entity.id
_entity.type
_entity.pdbx_description
1 polymer ?
#
loop_
_entity_poly.entity_id
_entity_poly.type
_entity_poly.pdbx_seq_one_letter_code
_entity_poly.pdbx_strand_id
1 'polypeptide(L)'
;DRSVKRELRLLWEKKLLRLQRLLREWVGKKATTKHDLQVIIDLLNDAAQVVPAGRPFLRNLIDAMSPLRKAHYFSRLNLGFRADRAWWCCFMERWNGVGLFHVLPLGPSITADASGSWGAGAFLAPGKAWFQIKWPAAGYQ
;
A
#
# COMPACT_ATOMS: atom_id res chain seq x y z
N ASP A 1 17.91 15.45 -27.78
CA ASP A 1 17.30 14.13 -27.58
C ASP A 1 16.40 14.17 -26.34
N ARG A 2 15.11 13.86 -26.49
CA ARG A 2 14.07 14.17 -25.49
C ARG A 2 14.00 13.07 -24.44
N SER A 3 14.78 13.19 -23.37
CA SER A 3 14.60 12.38 -22.16
C SER A 3 13.21 12.61 -21.59
N VAL A 4 12.28 11.67 -21.84
CA VAL A 4 10.96 11.66 -21.23
C VAL A 4 11.15 11.39 -19.74
N LYS A 5 11.08 12.44 -18.91
CA LYS A 5 10.98 12.32 -17.46
C LYS A 5 9.65 11.65 -17.11
N ARG A 6 9.68 10.35 -16.84
CA ARG A 6 8.52 9.55 -16.44
C ARG A 6 8.24 9.71 -14.95
N GLU A 7 8.06 10.95 -14.52
CA GLU A 7 7.66 11.30 -13.14
C GLU A 7 6.12 11.27 -13.05
N LEU A 8 5.56 10.34 -12.29
CA LEU A 8 4.13 10.39 -11.98
C LEU A 8 3.93 11.24 -10.72
N ARG A 9 3.44 12.47 -10.90
CA ARG A 9 3.09 13.40 -9.80
C ARG A 9 1.59 13.29 -9.51
N LEU A 10 1.15 12.20 -8.88
CA LEU A 10 -0.29 11.98 -8.62
C LEU A 10 -0.76 12.38 -7.21
N LEU A 11 -0.07 13.32 -6.57
CA LEU A 11 -0.66 14.16 -5.54
C LEU A 11 -0.29 15.59 -5.90
N TRP A 12 -1.24 16.41 -6.37
CA TRP A 12 -1.00 17.84 -6.48
C TRP A 12 -0.52 18.32 -5.10
N GLU A 13 0.48 19.20 -5.03
CA GLU A 13 1.19 19.59 -3.80
C GLU A 13 0.25 19.86 -2.59
N LYS A 14 -0.92 20.45 -2.87
CA LYS A 14 -2.01 20.67 -1.90
C LYS A 14 -2.54 19.38 -1.25
N LYS A 15 -2.72 18.29 -2.00
CA LYS A 15 -3.16 16.98 -1.48
C LYS A 15 -2.09 16.35 -0.58
N LEU A 16 -0.82 16.44 -0.97
CA LEU A 16 0.29 15.93 -0.15
C LEU A 16 0.37 16.69 1.18
N LEU A 17 0.32 18.02 1.14
CA LEU A 17 0.30 18.87 2.34
C LEU A 17 -0.92 18.55 3.22
N ARG A 18 -2.10 18.37 2.61
CA ARG A 18 -3.33 17.97 3.32
C ARG A 18 -3.15 16.63 4.01
N LEU A 19 -2.59 15.64 3.34
CA LEU A 19 -2.36 14.30 3.85
C LEU A 19 -1.35 14.31 5.01
N GLN A 20 -0.20 14.97 4.84
CA GLN A 20 0.79 15.14 5.90
C GLN A 20 0.21 15.84 7.13
N ARG A 21 -0.63 16.87 6.93
CA ARG A 21 -1.33 17.55 8.03
C ARG A 21 -2.26 16.60 8.77
N LEU A 22 -3.12 15.86 8.06
CA LEU A 22 -4.06 14.91 8.68
C LEU A 22 -3.33 13.83 9.48
N LEU A 23 -2.23 13.29 8.94
CA LEU A 23 -1.42 12.28 9.64
C LEU A 23 -0.83 12.83 10.95
N ARG A 24 -0.34 14.08 10.94
CA ARG A 24 0.19 14.77 12.13
C ARG A 24 -0.90 15.08 13.15
N GLU A 25 -2.05 15.59 12.72
CA GLU A 25 -3.20 15.88 13.58
C GLU A 25 -3.69 14.63 14.34
N TRP A 26 -3.51 13.45 13.73
CA TRP A 26 -4.01 12.21 14.31
C TRP A 26 -3.02 11.53 15.26
N VAL A 27 -1.82 12.08 15.49
CA VAL A 27 -0.77 11.47 16.34
C VAL A 27 -1.27 11.13 17.75
N GLY A 28 -2.07 12.01 18.36
CA GLY A 28 -2.67 11.82 19.69
C GLY A 28 -4.16 11.48 19.69
N LYS A 29 -4.80 11.37 18.53
CA LYS A 29 -6.25 11.17 18.44
C LYS A 29 -6.62 9.75 18.90
N LYS A 30 -7.62 9.62 19.78
CA LYS A 30 -8.08 8.31 20.30
C LYS A 30 -9.19 7.69 19.43
N ALA A 31 -10.01 8.52 18.82
CA ALA A 31 -11.13 8.10 17.98
C ALA A 31 -11.41 9.17 16.91
N THR A 32 -11.99 8.77 15.80
CA THR A 32 -12.29 9.65 14.67
C THR A 32 -13.61 9.26 14.02
N THR A 33 -14.19 10.13 13.20
CA THR A 33 -15.44 9.83 12.49
C THR A 33 -15.20 8.93 11.27
N LYS A 34 -16.22 8.23 10.80
CA LYS A 34 -16.20 7.48 9.53
C LYS A 34 -15.83 8.39 8.36
N HIS A 35 -16.40 9.59 8.32
CA HIS A 35 -16.09 10.59 7.30
C HIS A 35 -14.60 10.91 7.28
N ASP A 36 -14.01 11.18 8.44
CA ASP A 36 -12.58 11.48 8.55
C ASP A 36 -11.71 10.27 8.13
N LEU A 37 -12.14 9.04 8.42
CA LEU A 37 -11.49 7.82 7.93
C LEU A 37 -11.56 7.72 6.41
N GLN A 38 -12.72 7.98 5.80
CA GLN A 38 -12.87 7.96 4.35
C GLN A 38 -11.92 8.96 3.69
N VAL A 39 -11.89 10.20 4.19
CA VAL A 39 -11.01 11.24 3.66
C VAL A 39 -9.54 10.83 3.69
N ILE A 40 -9.06 10.26 4.80
CA ILE A 40 -7.65 9.86 4.89
C ILE A 40 -7.35 8.61 4.05
N ILE A 41 -8.27 7.64 3.99
CA ILE A 41 -8.15 6.43 3.16
C ILE A 41 -8.08 6.82 1.68
N ASP A 42 -8.92 7.74 1.22
CA ASP A 42 -8.93 8.19 -0.17
C ASP A 42 -7.61 8.86 -0.56
N LEU A 43 -7.08 9.73 0.32
CA LEU A 43 -5.79 10.39 0.12
C LEU A 43 -4.63 9.38 0.12
N LEU A 44 -4.65 8.40 1.03
CA LEU A 44 -3.62 7.37 1.09
C LEU A 44 -3.72 6.38 -0.07
N ASN A 45 -4.92 6.11 -0.58
CA ASN A 45 -5.13 5.27 -1.76
C ASN A 45 -4.57 5.93 -3.03
N ASP A 46 -4.75 7.25 -3.16
CA ASP A 46 -4.10 8.06 -4.21
C ASP A 46 -2.57 7.96 -4.10
N ALA A 47 -2.02 8.13 -2.89
CA ALA A 47 -0.58 7.95 -2.63
C ALA A 47 -0.08 6.53 -2.94
N ALA A 48 -0.88 5.50 -2.63
CA ALA A 48 -0.52 4.11 -2.82
C ALA A 48 -0.50 3.67 -4.31
N GLN A 49 -1.00 4.50 -5.23
CA GLN A 49 -0.79 4.31 -6.67
C GLN A 49 0.67 4.52 -7.07
N VAL A 50 1.33 5.50 -6.45
CA VAL A 50 2.74 5.84 -6.70
C VAL A 50 3.70 5.21 -5.70
N VAL A 51 3.16 4.65 -4.62
CA VAL A 51 3.90 3.91 -3.58
C VAL A 51 3.26 2.53 -3.41
N PRO A 52 3.55 1.55 -4.29
CA PRO A 52 2.95 0.22 -4.21
C PRO A 52 3.18 -0.46 -2.86
N ALA A 53 4.35 -0.25 -2.25
CA ALA A 53 4.68 -0.73 -0.91
C ALA A 53 3.77 -0.18 0.20
N GLY A 54 3.06 0.93 -0.05
CA GLY A 54 2.12 1.56 0.88
C GLY A 54 0.75 0.86 0.95
N ARG A 55 0.37 0.07 -0.06
CA ARG A 55 -0.97 -0.54 -0.17
C ARG A 55 -1.37 -1.43 1.03
N PRO A 56 -0.48 -2.29 1.57
CA PRO A 56 -0.84 -3.12 2.74
C PRO A 56 -1.25 -2.29 3.96
N PHE A 57 -0.65 -1.11 4.14
CA PHE A 57 -0.93 -0.19 5.24
C PHE A 57 -2.26 0.57 5.10
N LEU A 58 -3.07 0.27 4.09
CA LEU A 58 -4.46 0.75 4.00
C LEU A 58 -5.43 -0.20 4.72
N ARG A 59 -5.03 -1.47 4.93
CA ARG A 59 -5.94 -2.52 5.36
C ARG A 59 -6.55 -2.22 6.73
N ASN A 60 -5.74 -1.85 7.73
CA ASN A 60 -6.27 -1.57 9.06
C ASN A 60 -7.17 -0.33 9.08
N LEU A 61 -6.95 0.65 8.20
CA LEU A 61 -7.84 1.80 8.07
C LEU A 61 -9.20 1.41 7.51
N ILE A 62 -9.21 0.59 6.45
CA ILE A 62 -10.44 0.10 5.81
C ILE A 62 -11.22 -0.77 6.79
N ASP A 63 -10.55 -1.66 7.53
CA ASP A 63 -11.18 -2.51 8.53
C ASP A 63 -11.77 -1.70 9.70
N ALA A 64 -11.10 -0.62 10.12
CA ALA A 64 -11.61 0.29 11.14
C ALA A 64 -12.83 1.11 10.67
N MET A 65 -12.98 1.31 9.36
CA MET A 65 -14.07 2.05 8.73
C MET A 65 -15.27 1.18 8.39
N SER A 66 -15.03 -0.04 7.90
CA SER A 66 -16.03 -0.98 7.38
C SER A 66 -17.27 -1.20 8.27
N PRO A 67 -17.15 -1.39 9.60
CA PRO A 67 -18.32 -1.62 10.45
C PRO A 67 -19.19 -0.37 10.67
N LEU A 68 -18.69 0.82 10.36
CA LEU A 68 -19.41 2.07 10.60
C LEU A 68 -20.47 2.30 9.52
N ARG A 69 -21.72 2.51 9.91
CA ARG A 69 -22.81 2.73 8.93
C ARG A 69 -22.92 4.19 8.48
N LYS A 70 -22.88 5.14 9.41
CA LYS A 70 -23.08 6.58 9.14
C LYS A 70 -21.77 7.36 9.20
N ALA A 71 -21.72 8.47 8.45
CA ALA A 71 -20.54 9.34 8.34
C ALA A 71 -20.04 9.90 9.69
N HIS A 72 -20.96 10.24 10.61
CA HIS A 72 -20.66 10.80 11.92
C HIS A 72 -20.36 9.75 13.00
N TYR A 73 -20.40 8.45 12.67
CA TYR A 73 -20.08 7.40 13.65
C TYR A 73 -18.58 7.35 13.92
N PHE A 74 -18.22 7.12 15.17
CA PHE A 74 -16.83 7.10 15.60
C PHE A 74 -16.25 5.70 15.59
N SER A 75 -14.98 5.59 15.19
CA SER A 75 -14.17 4.40 15.37
C SER A 75 -12.95 4.71 16.21
N ARG A 76 -12.60 3.76 17.08
CA ARG A 76 -11.41 3.85 17.93
C ARG A 76 -10.18 3.57 17.08
N LEU A 77 -9.17 4.43 17.20
CA LEU A 77 -7.89 4.28 16.51
C LEU A 77 -7.04 3.23 17.25
N ASN A 78 -7.17 1.99 16.79
CA ASN A 78 -6.50 0.81 17.35
C ASN A 78 -4.99 0.80 17.05
N LEU A 79 -4.28 -0.20 17.58
CA LEU A 79 -2.82 -0.31 17.42
C LEU A 79 -2.40 -0.47 15.95
N GLY A 80 -3.13 -1.26 15.16
CA GLY A 80 -2.85 -1.44 13.73
C GLY A 80 -2.93 -0.13 12.95
N PHE A 81 -3.99 0.66 13.17
CA PHE A 81 -4.10 2.00 12.61
C PHE A 81 -2.89 2.88 12.98
N ARG A 82 -2.46 2.87 14.24
CA ARG A 82 -1.35 3.69 14.72
C ARG A 82 -0.03 3.28 14.08
N ALA A 83 0.16 1.98 13.85
CA ALA A 83 1.32 1.43 13.17
C ALA A 83 1.34 1.85 11.68
N ASP A 84 0.23 1.68 10.97
CA ASP A 84 0.10 2.10 9.57
C ASP A 84 0.32 3.60 9.42
N ARG A 85 -0.27 4.41 10.30
CA ARG A 85 -0.05 5.86 10.34
C ARG A 85 1.41 6.19 10.58
N ALA A 86 2.08 5.53 11.53
CA ALA A 86 3.49 5.79 11.82
C ALA A 86 4.37 5.47 10.59
N TRP A 87 4.09 4.37 9.90
CA TRP A 87 4.76 4.04 8.65
C TRP A 87 4.57 5.16 7.60
N TRP A 88 3.33 5.62 7.39
CA TRP A 88 3.05 6.71 6.46
C TRP A 88 3.72 8.03 6.86
N CYS A 89 3.78 8.37 8.15
CA CYS A 89 4.53 9.55 8.62
C CYS A 89 6.02 9.45 8.29
N CYS A 90 6.68 8.35 8.68
CA CYS A 90 8.10 8.13 8.40
C CYS A 90 8.40 8.11 6.90
N PHE A 91 7.51 7.51 6.10
CA PHE A 91 7.64 7.49 4.65
C PHE A 91 7.53 8.91 4.06
N MET A 92 6.53 9.70 4.49
CA MET A 92 6.29 11.04 3.95
C MET A 92 7.33 12.08 4.34
N GLU A 93 8.10 11.86 5.41
CA GLU A 93 9.24 12.73 5.75
C GLU A 93 10.35 12.67 4.71
N ARG A 94 10.55 11.50 4.09
CA ARG A 94 11.62 11.25 3.12
C ARG A 94 11.13 11.30 1.67
N TRP A 95 9.82 11.25 1.46
CA TRP A 95 9.23 11.19 0.12
C TRP A 95 8.95 12.58 -0.45
N ASN A 96 9.60 12.91 -1.57
CA ASN A 96 9.42 14.17 -2.30
C ASN A 96 8.17 14.21 -3.19
N GLY A 97 7.23 13.25 -3.04
CA GLY A 97 6.01 13.17 -3.84
C GLY A 97 6.19 12.57 -5.24
N VAL A 98 7.38 12.04 -5.56
CA VAL A 98 7.66 11.37 -6.84
C VAL A 98 7.78 9.86 -6.62
N GLY A 99 6.88 9.09 -7.23
CA GLY A 99 7.05 7.64 -7.37
C GLY A 99 7.81 7.34 -8.65
N LEU A 100 8.96 6.67 -8.55
CA LEU A 100 9.58 6.06 -9.71
C LEU A 100 8.77 4.82 -10.07
N PHE A 101 8.31 4.71 -11.31
CA PHE A 101 7.77 3.44 -11.80
C PHE A 101 8.81 2.34 -11.59
N HIS A 102 8.41 1.24 -10.96
CA HIS A 102 9.04 -0.03 -11.30
C HIS A 102 8.72 -0.26 -12.77
N VAL A 103 9.69 0.05 -13.64
CA VAL A 103 9.73 -0.54 -14.97
C VAL A 103 9.71 -2.03 -14.68
N LEU A 104 8.60 -2.71 -14.99
CA LEU A 104 8.59 -4.17 -15.05
C LEU A 104 9.88 -4.56 -15.77
N PRO A 105 10.72 -5.43 -15.19
CA PRO A 105 11.95 -5.80 -15.85
C PRO A 105 11.58 -6.20 -17.29
N LEU A 106 12.31 -5.68 -18.28
CA LEU A 106 12.12 -6.03 -19.70
C LEU A 106 12.39 -7.54 -19.98
N GLY A 107 12.57 -8.34 -18.92
CA GLY A 107 12.86 -9.77 -18.94
C GLY A 107 11.72 -10.60 -18.34
N PRO A 108 11.95 -11.91 -18.17
CA PRO A 108 10.95 -12.82 -17.66
C PRO A 108 10.50 -12.50 -16.22
N SER A 109 9.19 -12.33 -16.04
CA SER A 109 8.45 -12.25 -14.79
C SER A 109 7.91 -13.63 -14.41
N ILE A 110 8.09 -14.02 -13.15
CA ILE A 110 7.56 -15.27 -12.59
C ILE A 110 6.49 -14.89 -11.55
N THR A 111 5.28 -15.41 -11.74
CA THR A 111 4.20 -15.31 -10.76
C THR A 111 3.96 -16.70 -10.19
N ALA A 112 4.24 -16.90 -8.91
CA ALA A 112 4.00 -18.16 -8.20
C ALA A 112 2.77 -18.06 -7.29
N ASP A 113 2.11 -19.18 -7.05
CA ASP A 113 1.08 -19.29 -6.02
C ASP A 113 1.70 -19.36 -4.61
N ALA A 114 0.92 -18.98 -3.60
CA ALA A 114 1.34 -19.03 -2.21
C ALA A 114 1.02 -20.41 -1.58
N SER A 115 1.38 -21.49 -2.27
CA SER A 115 1.13 -22.86 -1.80
C SER A 115 2.24 -23.31 -0.83
N GLY A 116 1.87 -23.58 0.42
CA GLY A 116 2.83 -23.78 1.51
C GLY A 116 3.40 -25.19 1.64
N SER A 117 2.58 -26.24 1.62
CA SER A 117 2.97 -27.56 2.15
C SER A 117 3.25 -28.66 1.12
N TRP A 118 2.80 -28.52 -0.13
CA TRP A 118 2.91 -29.59 -1.14
C TRP A 118 3.86 -29.28 -2.29
N GLY A 119 4.01 -28.00 -2.62
CA GLY A 119 4.78 -27.50 -3.75
C GLY A 119 4.36 -26.07 -4.10
N ALA A 120 4.90 -25.52 -5.18
CA ALA A 120 4.45 -24.28 -5.79
C ALA A 120 4.18 -24.47 -7.28
N GLY A 121 3.12 -23.84 -7.77
CA GLY A 121 2.88 -23.60 -9.20
C GLY A 121 3.32 -22.20 -9.58
N ALA A 122 3.98 -22.05 -10.73
CA ALA A 122 4.42 -20.74 -11.20
C ALA A 122 4.25 -20.56 -12.71
N PHE A 123 4.02 -19.30 -13.10
CA PHE A 123 3.80 -18.88 -14.48
C PHE A 123 4.88 -17.87 -14.91
N LEU A 124 5.46 -18.11 -16.09
CA LEU A 124 6.53 -17.32 -16.69
C LEU A 124 6.03 -16.47 -17.86
N ALA A 125 6.30 -15.16 -17.81
CA ALA A 125 6.00 -14.21 -18.89
C ALA A 125 7.21 -13.31 -19.19
N PRO A 126 7.61 -13.04 -20.45
CA PRO A 126 7.01 -13.54 -21.69
C PRO A 126 7.44 -14.99 -21.97
N GLY A 127 6.51 -15.81 -22.45
CA GLY A 127 6.74 -17.24 -22.70
C GLY A 127 5.51 -18.11 -22.46
N LYS A 128 4.56 -17.62 -21.63
CA LYS A 128 3.32 -18.33 -21.26
C LYS A 128 3.57 -19.76 -20.78
N ALA A 129 4.74 -20.00 -20.18
CA ALA A 129 5.12 -21.31 -19.68
C ALA A 129 4.64 -21.46 -18.25
N TRP A 130 4.11 -22.62 -17.93
CA TRP A 130 3.74 -22.99 -16.57
C TRP A 130 4.65 -24.12 -16.09
N PHE A 131 5.04 -24.07 -14.81
CA PHE A 131 5.78 -25.14 -14.17
C PHE A 131 5.31 -25.34 -12.73
N GLN A 132 5.55 -26.53 -12.22
CA GLN A 132 5.28 -26.91 -10.84
C GLN A 132 6.54 -27.49 -10.19
N ILE A 133 6.74 -27.17 -8.92
CA ILE A 133 7.86 -27.67 -8.12
C ILE A 133 7.26 -28.31 -6.88
N LYS A 134 7.65 -29.55 -6.58
CA LYS A 134 7.33 -30.22 -5.33
C LYS A 134 8.38 -29.87 -4.29
N TRP A 135 7.95 -29.53 -3.07
CA TRP A 135 8.90 -29.27 -1.99
C TRP A 135 9.67 -30.55 -1.63
N PRO A 136 10.98 -30.45 -1.35
CA PRO A 136 11.73 -31.58 -0.81
C PRO A 136 11.15 -31.99 0.54
N ALA A 137 11.16 -33.30 0.84
CA ALA A 137 10.62 -33.84 2.10
C ALA A 137 11.39 -33.35 3.33
N ALA A 138 12.63 -32.91 3.15
CA ALA A 138 13.36 -32.11 4.12
C ALA A 138 13.09 -30.64 3.81
N GLY A 139 12.31 -29.96 4.66
CA GLY A 139 12.11 -28.51 4.54
C GLY A 139 13.43 -27.74 4.47
N TYR A 140 13.40 -26.55 3.88
CA TYR A 140 14.54 -25.64 3.87
C TYR A 140 15.08 -25.44 5.31
N GLN A 141 16.34 -25.79 5.54
CA GLN A 141 17.11 -25.29 6.69
C GLN A 141 17.54 -23.84 6.42
#